data_AF-A0A7S9S944-F1
#
_entry.id   AF-A0A7S9S944-F1
#
_cell.length_a   1.000
_cell.length_b   1.000
_cell.length_c   1.000
_cell.angle_alpha   90.00
_cell.angle_beta   90.00
_cell.angle_gamma   90.00
#
_symmetry.space_group_name_H-M   'P 1'
#
loop_
_entity.id
_entity.type
_entity.pdbx_description
1 polymer ?
#
loop_
_entity_poly.entity_id
_entity_poly.type
_entity_poly.pdbx_seq_one_letter_code
_entity_poly.pdbx_strand_id
1 'polypeptide(L)'
;MKIKITDVVLSHNVYADYGIFFRVAYLVDPNIKFYDGETTKNGYITIQNATKGFIKKPRCFNQEIMDIIFSDISEKELQKEYEYTIFLRINGKNHKNFDNSNVYLNTEINSIGELKDRYAIQKKGKNFFIFSHAFVDAVKYFDTLYSDFYTWLYETLLLLSKKTLEHNFYVKPHPSEYIYKCDITVKSVVDEINTKYGAKFIYLDKKVDNKVVFEYADACLTCTGTIGVEAPCFGIPVFTTSNFLETTKTTINSLTIDEYKKNLENIENVQRLSDDVVERARLYFIFFDKYSMIDLENPIEDIYKYSYKQYELINNCILNSPKIKDQRLFKAFKHSMKNNYLYVYKT
;
A
#
# COMPACT_ATOMS: atom_id res chain seq x y z
N MET A 1 31.75 15.70 -28.21
CA MET A 1 31.30 14.30 -28.13
C MET A 1 30.16 14.27 -27.11
N LYS A 2 28.91 13.98 -27.51
CA LYS A 2 27.82 13.83 -26.52
C LYS A 2 27.99 12.47 -25.86
N ILE A 3 28.09 12.45 -24.53
CA ILE A 3 28.13 11.20 -23.76
C ILE A 3 26.80 10.48 -23.99
N LYS A 4 26.85 9.28 -24.59
CA LYS A 4 25.68 8.43 -24.78
C LYS A 4 25.57 7.48 -23.60
N ILE A 5 24.51 7.61 -22.82
CA ILE A 5 24.19 6.66 -21.75
C ILE A 5 23.63 5.40 -22.40
N THR A 6 24.23 4.24 -22.13
CA THR A 6 23.80 2.93 -22.66
C THR A 6 23.29 1.99 -21.56
N ASP A 7 23.68 2.25 -20.31
CA ASP A 7 23.47 1.35 -19.18
C ASP A 7 23.21 2.17 -17.90
N VAL A 8 22.26 1.74 -17.09
CA VAL A 8 21.89 2.34 -15.79
C VAL A 8 21.87 1.24 -14.74
N VAL A 9 22.64 1.42 -13.65
CA VAL A 9 22.64 0.52 -12.49
C VAL A 9 21.87 1.20 -11.37
N LEU A 10 20.82 0.55 -10.88
CA LEU A 10 19.95 1.03 -9.81
C LEU A 10 20.36 0.38 -8.49
N SER A 11 20.14 1.05 -7.37
CA SER A 11 20.48 0.51 -6.05
C SER A 11 19.36 -0.35 -5.41
N HIS A 12 18.22 -0.48 -6.09
CA HIS A 12 17.04 -1.19 -5.58
C HIS A 12 16.07 -1.54 -6.73
N ASN A 13 15.51 -2.76 -6.72
CA ASN A 13 14.62 -3.27 -7.75
C ASN A 13 13.38 -2.40 -7.99
N VAL A 14 12.86 -1.74 -6.95
CA VAL A 14 11.65 -0.89 -7.04
C VAL A 14 11.74 0.18 -8.14
N TYR A 15 12.94 0.72 -8.38
CA TYR A 15 13.16 1.75 -9.40
C TYR A 15 13.25 1.20 -10.82
N ALA A 16 13.62 -0.08 -10.97
CA ALA A 16 13.56 -0.81 -12.24
C ALA A 16 12.13 -1.30 -12.50
N ASP A 17 11.47 -1.82 -11.48
CA ASP A 17 10.22 -2.54 -11.59
C ASP A 17 8.98 -1.64 -11.69
N TYR A 18 9.05 -0.43 -11.10
CA TYR A 18 7.94 0.50 -10.97
C TYR A 18 8.34 1.96 -11.23
N GLY A 19 9.63 2.26 -11.37
CA GLY A 19 10.16 3.62 -11.23
C GLY A 19 9.94 4.55 -12.42
N ILE A 20 9.93 5.85 -12.10
CA ILE A 20 9.99 6.96 -13.05
C ILE A 20 11.26 6.91 -13.92
N PHE A 21 12.37 6.38 -13.39
CA PHE A 21 13.65 6.29 -14.09
C PHE A 21 13.60 5.42 -15.34
N PHE A 22 12.94 4.25 -15.26
CA PHE A 22 12.72 3.40 -16.43
C PHE A 22 11.90 4.14 -17.51
N ARG A 23 10.80 4.78 -17.08
CA ARG A 23 9.91 5.53 -17.99
C ARG A 23 10.66 6.68 -18.67
N VAL A 24 11.43 7.47 -17.92
CA VAL A 24 12.21 8.59 -18.45
C VAL A 24 13.31 8.11 -19.38
N ALA A 25 14.07 7.08 -19.03
CA ALA A 25 15.14 6.59 -19.91
C ALA A 25 14.59 5.97 -21.21
N TYR A 26 13.45 5.27 -21.15
CA TYR A 26 12.79 4.73 -22.33
C TYR A 26 12.38 5.84 -23.31
N LEU A 27 11.92 6.99 -22.80
CA LEU A 27 11.62 8.18 -23.62
C LEU A 27 12.87 8.83 -24.23
N VAL A 28 14.05 8.62 -23.63
CA VAL A 28 15.34 9.18 -24.11
C VAL A 28 16.02 8.28 -25.13
N ASP A 29 16.21 7.00 -24.81
CA ASP A 29 16.68 5.96 -25.74
C ASP A 29 16.17 4.60 -25.25
N PRO A 30 15.27 3.92 -26.01
CA PRO A 30 14.69 2.64 -25.61
C PRO A 30 15.72 1.50 -25.52
N ASN A 31 16.97 1.72 -25.98
CA ASN A 31 18.05 0.74 -25.89
C ASN A 31 18.86 0.83 -24.58
N ILE A 32 18.55 1.80 -23.69
CA ILE A 32 19.21 1.91 -22.39
C ILE A 32 18.89 0.66 -21.56
N LYS A 33 19.93 -0.04 -21.10
CA LYS A 33 19.80 -1.25 -20.28
C LYS A 33 19.75 -0.89 -18.80
N PHE A 34 18.86 -1.55 -18.07
CA PHE A 34 18.74 -1.38 -16.62
C PHE A 34 19.24 -2.61 -15.89
N TYR A 35 20.00 -2.36 -14.84
CA TYR A 35 20.47 -3.38 -13.93
C TYR A 35 20.04 -3.06 -12.52
N ASP A 36 19.53 -4.05 -11.82
CA ASP A 36 19.33 -3.96 -10.37
C ASP A 36 20.66 -4.23 -9.66
N GLY A 37 20.93 -3.45 -8.63
CA GLY A 37 22.13 -3.41 -7.82
C GLY A 37 21.71 -3.56 -6.37
N GLU A 38 21.55 -4.78 -5.89
CA GLU A 38 21.17 -5.02 -4.50
C GLU A 38 22.38 -4.78 -3.59
N THR A 39 22.35 -3.72 -2.79
CA THR A 39 23.44 -3.36 -1.85
C THR A 39 23.22 -3.87 -0.43
N THR A 40 22.11 -4.57 -0.17
CA THR A 40 21.61 -4.85 1.19
C THR A 40 22.30 -6.04 1.88
N LYS A 41 22.99 -6.92 1.15
CA LYS A 41 23.64 -8.12 1.70
C LYS A 41 25.13 -8.20 1.31
N ASN A 42 25.99 -7.51 2.05
CA ASN A 42 27.47 -7.71 2.13
C ASN A 42 28.39 -6.75 1.36
N GLY A 43 27.96 -5.54 0.97
CA GLY A 43 28.88 -4.53 0.42
C GLY A 43 29.44 -4.83 -0.98
N TYR A 44 28.80 -5.75 -1.72
CA TYR A 44 29.06 -6.01 -3.14
C TYR A 44 27.87 -5.54 -3.98
N ILE A 45 28.13 -4.98 -5.17
CA ILE A 45 27.09 -4.65 -6.15
C ILE A 45 26.79 -5.93 -6.94
N THR A 46 25.60 -6.51 -6.76
CA THR A 46 25.14 -7.61 -7.60
C THR A 46 24.34 -7.03 -8.76
N ILE A 47 24.82 -7.19 -10.00
CA ILE A 47 24.21 -6.60 -11.21
C ILE A 47 23.30 -7.65 -11.88
N GLN A 48 21.99 -7.46 -11.82
CA GLN A 48 21.00 -8.32 -12.52
C GLN A 48 20.28 -7.54 -13.61
N ASN A 49 20.16 -8.11 -14.82
CA ASN A 49 19.40 -7.50 -15.91
C ASN A 49 17.90 -7.46 -15.59
N ALA A 50 17.34 -6.25 -15.40
CA ALA A 50 15.95 -6.02 -15.00
C ALA A 50 14.93 -6.44 -16.08
N THR A 51 15.34 -6.53 -17.35
CA THR A 51 14.45 -6.85 -18.49
C THR A 51 14.08 -8.33 -18.62
N LYS A 52 14.61 -9.21 -17.76
CA LYS A 52 14.30 -10.65 -17.73
C LYS A 52 13.52 -11.09 -16.47
N GLY A 53 12.64 -10.19 -16.00
CA GLY A 53 11.23 -10.42 -15.70
C GLY A 53 10.86 -11.47 -14.65
N PHE A 54 10.59 -11.01 -13.43
CA PHE A 54 9.81 -11.77 -12.45
C PHE A 54 8.36 -11.93 -12.93
N ILE A 55 7.79 -13.11 -12.70
CA ILE A 55 6.33 -13.31 -12.76
C ILE A 55 5.75 -12.58 -11.54
N LYS A 56 5.23 -11.37 -11.75
CA LYS A 56 4.59 -10.60 -10.66
C LYS A 56 3.25 -11.25 -10.26
N LYS A 57 3.05 -11.37 -8.95
CA LYS A 57 1.89 -12.02 -8.30
C LYS A 57 0.61 -11.21 -8.56
N PRO A 58 -0.57 -11.84 -8.75
CA PRO A 58 -1.87 -11.15 -8.80
C PRO A 58 -2.06 -10.32 -7.52
N ARG A 59 -2.12 -8.99 -7.66
CA ARG A 59 -2.32 -8.07 -6.52
C ARG A 59 -3.72 -7.46 -6.48
N CYS A 60 -4.53 -7.69 -7.50
CA CYS A 60 -5.92 -7.27 -7.50
C CYS A 60 -6.77 -8.30 -6.77
N PHE A 61 -7.77 -7.80 -6.06
CA PHE A 61 -8.87 -8.60 -5.57
C PHE A 61 -9.81 -8.97 -6.73
N ASN A 62 -10.31 -10.20 -6.75
CA ASN A 62 -11.40 -10.61 -7.63
C ASN A 62 -12.25 -11.66 -6.88
N GLN A 63 -13.58 -11.54 -6.95
CA GLN A 63 -14.46 -12.47 -6.23
C GLN A 63 -14.25 -13.93 -6.67
N GLU A 64 -14.02 -14.20 -7.95
CA GLU A 64 -13.73 -15.54 -8.47
C GLU A 64 -12.41 -16.10 -7.89
N ILE A 65 -11.42 -15.23 -7.66
CA ILE A 65 -10.17 -15.61 -6.97
C ILE A 65 -10.47 -15.98 -5.51
N MET A 66 -11.30 -15.19 -4.83
CA MET A 66 -11.68 -15.45 -3.44
C MET A 66 -12.43 -16.77 -3.31
N ASP A 67 -13.38 -17.01 -4.22
CA ASP A 67 -14.15 -18.24 -4.27
C ASP A 67 -13.21 -19.44 -4.48
N ILE A 68 -12.19 -19.34 -5.35
CA ILE A 68 -11.18 -20.39 -5.54
C ILE A 68 -10.34 -20.64 -4.26
N ILE A 69 -9.98 -19.58 -3.52
CA ILE A 69 -9.11 -19.70 -2.35
C ILE A 69 -9.89 -20.23 -1.14
N PHE A 70 -11.14 -19.80 -0.99
CA PHE A 70 -11.96 -20.02 0.19
C PHE A 70 -13.11 -21.04 0.01
N SER A 71 -13.28 -21.65 -1.18
CA SER A 71 -14.39 -22.56 -1.49
C SER A 71 -14.64 -23.67 -0.47
N ASP A 72 -13.57 -24.19 0.14
CA ASP A 72 -13.65 -25.31 1.09
C ASP A 72 -13.23 -24.90 2.52
N ILE A 73 -13.33 -23.61 2.85
CA ILE A 73 -13.12 -23.11 4.21
C ILE A 73 -14.46 -22.62 4.75
N SER A 74 -14.87 -23.11 5.91
CA SER A 74 -16.12 -22.66 6.52
C SER A 74 -16.01 -21.19 6.98
N GLU A 75 -17.13 -20.48 7.02
CA GLU A 75 -17.22 -19.11 7.52
C GLU A 75 -16.61 -18.98 8.93
N LYS A 76 -16.86 -19.96 9.81
CA LYS A 76 -16.31 -20.03 11.16
C LYS A 76 -14.78 -20.14 11.17
N GLU A 77 -14.19 -20.86 10.23
CA GLU A 77 -12.73 -20.98 10.09
C GLU A 77 -12.14 -19.68 9.54
N LEU A 78 -12.78 -19.06 8.55
CA LEU A 78 -12.37 -17.75 8.02
C LEU A 78 -12.43 -16.66 9.09
N GLN A 79 -13.45 -16.65 9.94
CA GLN A 79 -13.55 -15.71 11.04
C GLN A 79 -12.39 -15.89 12.04
N LYS A 80 -12.12 -17.12 12.48
CA LYS A 80 -10.98 -17.40 13.38
C LYS A 80 -9.66 -17.01 12.75
N GLU A 81 -9.51 -17.26 11.46
CA GLU A 81 -8.32 -16.91 10.69
C GLU A 81 -8.13 -15.40 10.64
N TYR A 82 -9.19 -14.64 10.37
CA TYR A 82 -9.17 -13.18 10.44
C TYR A 82 -8.75 -12.70 11.84
N GLU A 83 -9.43 -13.17 12.89
CA GLU A 83 -9.18 -12.77 14.29
C GLU A 83 -7.72 -13.00 14.69
N TYR A 84 -7.16 -14.17 14.33
CA TYR A 84 -5.75 -14.48 14.58
C TYR A 84 -4.81 -13.56 13.78
N THR A 85 -5.07 -13.38 12.50
CA THR A 85 -4.18 -12.62 11.60
C THR A 85 -4.18 -11.13 11.93
N ILE A 86 -5.35 -10.54 12.17
CA ILE A 86 -5.46 -9.13 12.55
C ILE A 86 -4.83 -8.92 13.94
N PHE A 87 -5.00 -9.85 14.88
CA PHE A 87 -4.35 -9.79 16.19
C PHE A 87 -2.83 -9.75 16.07
N LEU A 88 -2.22 -10.61 15.24
CA LEU A 88 -0.77 -10.56 15.02
C LEU A 88 -0.34 -9.21 14.42
N ARG A 89 -1.09 -8.72 13.43
CA ARG A 89 -0.77 -7.47 12.72
C ARG A 89 -0.83 -6.25 13.63
N ILE A 90 -1.92 -6.07 14.39
CA ILE A 90 -2.11 -4.89 15.26
C ILE A 90 -1.22 -4.90 16.51
N ASN A 91 -0.56 -6.03 16.80
CA ASN A 91 0.41 -6.14 17.89
C ASN A 91 1.87 -6.15 17.38
N GLY A 92 2.09 -5.87 16.09
CA GLY A 92 3.43 -5.84 15.50
C GLY A 92 4.14 -7.20 15.51
N LYS A 93 3.38 -8.29 15.66
CA LYS A 93 3.87 -9.68 15.71
C LYS A 93 3.85 -10.36 14.34
N ASN A 94 3.46 -9.64 13.28
CA ASN A 94 3.59 -10.14 11.92
C ASN A 94 5.03 -9.95 11.43
N HIS A 95 5.90 -10.89 11.83
CA HIS A 95 7.35 -10.84 11.58
C HIS A 95 7.76 -10.86 10.09
N LYS A 96 6.81 -11.01 9.15
CA LYS A 96 7.07 -10.99 7.72
C LYS A 96 7.25 -9.57 7.14
N ASN A 97 6.89 -8.51 7.88
CA ASN A 97 6.85 -7.15 7.34
C ASN A 97 7.47 -6.10 8.29
N PHE A 98 8.63 -5.55 7.93
CA PHE A 98 9.33 -4.50 8.69
C PHE A 98 8.45 -3.26 8.92
N ASP A 99 7.68 -2.83 7.92
CA ASP A 99 6.80 -1.69 8.06
C ASP A 99 5.65 -1.95 9.05
N ASN A 100 5.19 -3.21 9.17
CA ASN A 100 4.19 -3.56 10.20
C ASN A 100 4.74 -3.32 11.62
N SER A 101 5.96 -3.80 11.91
CA SER A 101 6.61 -3.52 13.19
C SER A 101 6.80 -2.01 13.41
N ASN A 102 7.18 -1.27 12.36
CA ASN A 102 7.31 0.19 12.40
C ASN A 102 5.99 0.94 12.55
N VAL A 103 4.83 0.32 12.34
CA VAL A 103 3.54 0.94 12.67
C VAL A 103 3.14 0.65 14.11
N TYR A 104 3.23 -0.60 14.56
CA TYR A 104 2.54 -1.08 15.76
C TYR A 104 3.42 -1.29 17.01
N LEU A 105 4.76 -1.29 16.90
CA LEU A 105 5.66 -1.39 18.05
C LEU A 105 6.13 -0.02 18.54
N ASN A 106 6.45 0.15 19.83
CA ASN A 106 6.99 1.39 20.38
C ASN A 106 6.12 2.64 20.09
N THR A 107 4.80 2.48 20.14
CA THR A 107 3.82 3.56 20.00
C THR A 107 3.83 4.46 21.24
N GLU A 108 3.79 5.77 21.01
CA GLU A 108 3.83 6.79 22.07
C GLU A 108 2.43 7.20 22.53
N ILE A 109 1.41 7.02 21.69
CA ILE A 109 0.01 7.36 21.98
C ILE A 109 -0.83 6.12 21.71
N ASN A 110 -1.45 5.60 22.77
CA ASN A 110 -2.13 4.31 22.81
C ASN A 110 -3.60 4.41 23.24
N SER A 111 -4.06 5.62 23.58
CA SER A 111 -5.47 5.87 23.88
C SER A 111 -6.00 7.15 23.24
N ILE A 112 -7.33 7.22 23.10
CA ILE A 112 -8.01 8.45 22.66
C ILE A 112 -7.73 9.59 23.65
N GLY A 113 -7.69 9.32 24.96
CA GLY A 113 -7.38 10.33 25.98
C GLY A 113 -6.02 11.00 25.74
N GLU A 114 -4.97 10.19 25.57
CA GLU A 114 -3.61 10.67 25.28
C GLU A 114 -3.54 11.48 23.97
N LEU A 115 -4.28 11.04 22.93
CA LEU A 115 -4.36 11.79 21.66
C LEU A 115 -4.95 13.19 21.89
N LYS A 116 -6.03 13.28 22.66
CA LYS A 116 -6.74 14.52 22.97
C LYS A 116 -5.95 15.45 23.89
N ASP A 117 -5.16 14.89 24.81
CA ASP A 117 -4.29 15.65 25.70
C ASP A 117 -3.07 16.21 24.95
N ARG A 118 -2.54 15.46 23.98
CA ARG A 118 -1.36 15.86 23.20
C ARG A 118 -1.66 16.92 22.16
N TYR A 119 -2.82 16.85 21.50
CA TYR A 119 -3.15 17.67 20.34
C TYR A 119 -4.42 18.50 20.57
N ALA A 120 -4.43 19.74 20.06
CA ALA A 120 -5.60 20.60 20.14
C ALA A 120 -6.70 20.12 19.19
N ILE A 121 -7.77 19.55 19.73
CA ILE A 121 -8.91 19.03 18.97
C ILE A 121 -10.13 19.95 19.07
N GLN A 122 -10.94 19.98 18.03
CA GLN A 122 -12.31 20.46 18.07
C GLN A 122 -13.21 19.44 18.75
N LYS A 123 -13.97 19.88 19.78
CA LYS A 123 -14.80 19.00 20.60
C LYS A 123 -16.06 18.46 19.92
N LYS A 124 -16.48 19.01 18.78
CA LYS A 124 -17.79 18.71 18.13
C LYS A 124 -17.70 18.25 16.67
N GLY A 125 -16.51 18.25 16.06
CA GLY A 125 -16.32 17.86 14.67
C GLY A 125 -16.06 16.38 14.48
N LYS A 126 -16.18 15.89 13.24
CA LYS A 126 -15.71 14.56 12.84
C LYS A 126 -14.18 14.49 12.89
N ASN A 127 -13.66 13.27 13.02
CA ASN A 127 -12.24 12.95 13.14
C ASN A 127 -11.77 12.19 11.91
N PHE A 128 -11.01 12.87 11.05
CA PHE A 128 -10.46 12.33 9.82
C PHE A 128 -8.96 12.10 9.95
N PHE A 129 -8.48 10.95 9.49
CA PHE A 129 -7.05 10.61 9.52
C PHE A 129 -6.50 10.49 8.10
N ILE A 130 -5.55 11.34 7.75
CA ILE A 130 -4.86 11.36 6.46
C ILE A 130 -3.54 10.61 6.61
N PHE A 131 -3.46 9.42 6.03
CA PHE A 131 -2.26 8.58 6.02
C PHE A 131 -1.41 8.92 4.81
N SER A 132 -0.42 9.77 5.05
CA SER A 132 0.56 10.16 4.05
C SER A 132 1.64 9.11 3.86
N HIS A 133 2.26 9.16 2.68
CA HIS A 133 3.33 8.26 2.26
C HIS A 133 4.67 8.98 2.33
N ALA A 134 5.78 8.24 2.41
CA ALA A 134 7.09 8.80 2.14
C ALA A 134 7.14 9.20 0.65
N PHE A 135 7.43 10.48 0.35
CA PHE A 135 7.17 11.04 -0.99
C PHE A 135 7.92 10.37 -2.14
N VAL A 136 9.07 9.75 -1.86
CA VAL A 136 9.94 9.12 -2.87
C VAL A 136 9.90 7.60 -2.82
N ASP A 137 9.20 7.02 -1.86
CA ASP A 137 9.13 5.58 -1.68
C ASP A 137 8.16 4.96 -2.69
N ALA A 138 8.66 4.12 -3.59
CA ALA A 138 7.84 3.27 -4.46
C ALA A 138 6.62 3.98 -5.10
N VAL A 139 6.78 5.23 -5.52
CA VAL A 139 5.67 6.16 -5.85
C VAL A 139 4.65 5.64 -6.86
N LYS A 140 5.09 4.75 -7.76
CA LYS A 140 4.26 4.11 -8.79
C LYS A 140 4.09 2.61 -8.59
N TYR A 141 4.17 2.16 -7.34
CA TYR A 141 3.95 0.76 -6.98
C TYR A 141 2.49 0.31 -7.24
N PHE A 142 1.54 1.24 -7.14
CA PHE A 142 0.15 1.08 -7.58
C PHE A 142 -0.21 2.21 -8.54
N ASP A 143 -1.16 1.96 -9.45
CA ASP A 143 -1.71 3.05 -10.25
C ASP A 143 -2.61 3.90 -9.37
N THR A 144 -2.34 5.19 -9.38
CA THR A 144 -3.04 6.20 -8.60
C THR A 144 -3.46 7.35 -9.52
N LEU A 145 -4.48 8.10 -9.12
CA LEU A 145 -4.92 9.29 -9.86
C LEU A 145 -3.85 10.39 -9.92
N TYR A 146 -2.87 10.36 -9.00
CA TYR A 146 -1.86 11.39 -8.85
C TYR A 146 -0.48 10.90 -9.34
N SER A 147 0.30 11.81 -9.91
CA SER A 147 1.66 11.51 -10.37
C SER A 147 2.58 11.06 -9.23
N ASP A 148 2.38 11.60 -8.03
CA ASP A 148 3.19 11.31 -6.86
C ASP A 148 2.45 11.59 -5.55
N PHE A 149 3.05 11.13 -4.44
CA PHE A 149 2.46 11.27 -3.12
C PHE A 149 2.50 12.69 -2.55
N TYR A 150 3.45 13.51 -3.00
CA TYR A 150 3.51 14.92 -2.62
C TYR A 150 2.32 15.68 -3.20
N THR A 151 2.09 15.56 -4.50
CA THR A 151 0.99 16.18 -5.23
C THR A 151 -0.35 15.73 -4.67
N TRP A 152 -0.52 14.43 -4.43
CA TRP A 152 -1.72 13.91 -3.76
C TRP A 152 -1.95 14.57 -2.40
N LEU A 153 -0.93 14.62 -1.54
CA LEU A 153 -1.09 15.19 -0.21
C LEU A 153 -1.40 16.70 -0.29
N TYR A 154 -0.63 17.45 -1.09
CA TYR A 154 -0.79 18.90 -1.23
C TYR A 154 -2.20 19.28 -1.70
N GLU A 155 -2.68 18.65 -2.78
CA GLU A 155 -4.02 18.92 -3.32
C GLU A 155 -5.12 18.46 -2.35
N THR A 156 -4.95 17.30 -1.71
CA THR A 156 -5.91 16.81 -0.69
C THR A 156 -6.03 17.78 0.48
N LEU A 157 -4.90 18.27 1.02
CA LEU A 157 -4.90 19.24 2.11
C LEU A 157 -5.48 20.58 1.66
N LEU A 158 -5.21 21.02 0.44
CA LEU A 158 -5.79 22.25 -0.11
C LEU A 158 -7.32 22.16 -0.18
N LEU A 159 -7.88 21.05 -0.69
CA LEU A 159 -9.32 20.81 -0.79
C LEU A 159 -10.00 20.77 0.59
N LEU A 160 -9.33 20.21 1.59
CA LEU A 160 -9.86 20.05 2.95
C LEU A 160 -9.59 21.25 3.86
N SER A 161 -8.76 22.20 3.43
CA SER A 161 -8.25 23.32 4.24
C SER A 161 -9.34 24.06 5.03
N LYS A 162 -10.43 24.45 4.37
CA LYS A 162 -11.55 25.15 5.01
C LYS A 162 -12.34 24.27 6.00
N LYS A 163 -12.43 22.97 5.75
CA LYS A 163 -13.16 22.02 6.60
C LYS A 163 -12.45 21.78 7.95
N THR A 164 -11.16 22.08 8.06
CA THR A 164 -10.42 22.03 9.32
C THR A 164 -10.93 23.00 10.39
N LEU A 165 -11.78 23.96 9.99
CA LEU A 165 -12.43 24.89 10.92
C LEU A 165 -13.63 24.28 11.64
N GLU A 166 -14.16 23.16 11.18
CA GLU A 166 -15.34 22.48 11.76
C GLU A 166 -15.04 21.03 12.17
N HIS A 167 -13.99 20.43 11.62
CA HIS A 167 -13.63 19.03 11.82
C HIS A 167 -12.13 18.88 12.13
N ASN A 168 -11.78 17.76 12.73
CA ASN A 168 -10.41 17.41 13.05
C ASN A 168 -9.80 16.61 11.91
N PHE A 169 -8.70 17.10 11.34
CA PHE A 169 -7.93 16.38 10.34
C PHE A 169 -6.53 16.11 10.87
N TYR A 170 -6.25 14.85 11.18
CA TYR A 170 -4.95 14.39 11.65
C TYR A 170 -4.13 13.90 10.45
N VAL A 171 -2.97 14.49 10.23
CA VAL A 171 -2.03 14.06 9.18
C VAL A 171 -0.99 13.16 9.82
N LYS A 172 -1.05 11.87 9.48
CA LYS A 172 -0.13 10.84 9.96
C LYS A 172 0.96 10.59 8.91
N PRO A 173 2.24 10.92 9.18
CA PRO A 173 3.35 10.59 8.29
C PRO A 173 3.55 9.07 8.17
N HIS A 174 4.14 8.62 7.06
CA HIS A 174 4.59 7.25 6.93
C HIS A 174 5.62 6.95 8.02
N PRO A 175 5.56 5.81 8.73
CA PRO A 175 6.45 5.54 9.86
C PRO A 175 7.92 5.55 9.45
N SER A 176 8.22 5.19 8.20
CA SER A 176 9.57 5.15 7.62
C SER A 176 9.96 6.43 6.86
N GLU A 177 9.15 7.51 6.91
CA GLU A 177 9.46 8.78 6.21
C GLU A 177 10.86 9.31 6.56
N TYR A 178 11.24 9.23 7.84
CA TYR A 178 12.53 9.71 8.36
C TYR A 178 13.76 9.06 7.73
N ILE A 179 13.60 7.89 7.08
CA ILE A 179 14.67 7.18 6.39
C ILE A 179 15.04 7.91 5.08
N TYR A 180 14.09 8.63 4.49
CA TYR A 180 14.26 9.34 3.23
C TYR A 180 14.76 10.76 3.46
N LYS A 181 15.91 11.09 2.85
CA LYS A 181 16.47 12.44 2.88
C LYS A 181 15.80 13.29 1.79
N CYS A 182 14.70 13.94 2.15
CA CYS A 182 13.97 14.85 1.29
C CYS A 182 13.97 16.26 1.89
N ASP A 183 14.17 17.28 1.06
CA ASP A 183 14.07 18.69 1.50
C ASP A 183 12.62 19.04 1.89
N ILE A 184 11.66 18.40 1.23
CA ILE A 184 10.23 18.54 1.51
C ILE A 184 9.77 17.33 2.31
N THR A 185 9.17 17.59 3.47
CA THR A 185 8.59 16.59 4.38
C THR A 185 7.08 16.78 4.49
N VAL A 186 6.36 15.74 4.91
CA VAL A 186 4.92 15.82 5.21
C VAL A 186 4.65 16.97 6.19
N LYS A 187 5.47 17.11 7.23
CA LYS A 187 5.37 18.21 8.20
C LYS A 187 5.46 19.57 7.50
N SER A 188 6.45 19.78 6.64
CA SER A 188 6.63 21.06 5.95
C SER A 188 5.42 21.42 5.07
N VAL A 189 4.79 20.43 4.42
CA VAL A 189 3.58 20.64 3.62
C VAL A 189 2.40 21.03 4.51
N VAL A 190 2.21 20.34 5.64
CA VAL A 190 1.16 20.67 6.60
C VAL A 190 1.34 22.10 7.15
N ASP A 191 2.56 22.45 7.55
CA ASP A 191 2.88 23.78 8.08
C ASP A 191 2.64 24.87 7.03
N GLU A 192 3.02 24.63 5.77
CA GLU A 192 2.76 25.55 4.64
C GLU A 192 1.26 25.76 4.46
N ILE A 193 0.47 24.69 4.36
CA ILE A 193 -0.98 24.78 4.13
C ILE A 193 -1.68 25.50 5.29
N ASN A 194 -1.32 25.16 6.54
CA ASN A 194 -1.87 25.83 7.72
C ASN A 194 -1.55 27.32 7.72
N THR A 195 -0.30 27.70 7.41
CA THR A 195 0.15 29.11 7.39
C THR A 195 -0.50 29.89 6.26
N LYS A 196 -0.50 29.34 5.05
CA LYS A 196 -0.91 30.05 3.82
C LYS A 196 -2.42 30.16 3.68
N TYR A 197 -3.18 29.18 4.16
CA TYR A 197 -4.62 29.10 3.97
C TYR A 197 -5.43 29.20 5.27
N GLY A 198 -4.77 29.41 6.42
CA GLY A 198 -5.43 29.47 7.72
C GLY A 198 -6.07 28.15 8.16
N ALA A 199 -5.59 27.03 7.59
CA ALA A 199 -6.05 25.70 7.95
C ALA A 199 -5.52 25.29 9.34
N LYS A 200 -6.15 24.27 9.92
CA LYS A 200 -5.85 23.72 11.25
C LYS A 200 -5.62 22.21 11.20
N PHE A 201 -4.87 21.74 10.21
CA PHE A 201 -4.44 20.35 10.17
C PHE A 201 -3.55 20.04 11.37
N ILE A 202 -3.76 18.86 11.98
CA ILE A 202 -3.01 18.37 13.12
C ILE A 202 -1.96 17.39 12.62
N TYR A 203 -0.70 17.83 12.51
CA TYR A 203 0.40 16.92 12.21
C TYR A 203 0.69 16.02 13.41
N LEU A 204 0.62 14.70 13.22
CA LEU A 204 0.95 13.72 14.26
C LEU A 204 2.48 13.52 14.31
N ASP A 205 3.14 14.31 15.12
CA ASP A 205 4.59 14.25 15.34
C ASP A 205 5.02 13.06 16.21
N LYS A 206 4.05 12.42 16.87
CA LYS A 206 4.24 11.22 17.70
C LYS A 206 3.63 9.97 17.06
N LYS A 207 4.21 8.82 17.39
CA LYS A 207 3.74 7.53 16.88
C LYS A 207 2.44 7.09 17.56
N VAL A 208 1.30 7.43 16.95
CA VAL A 208 -0.04 6.98 17.37
C VAL A 208 -0.30 5.54 16.93
N ASP A 209 -0.74 4.67 17.84
CA ASP A 209 -1.20 3.31 17.52
C ASP A 209 -2.45 3.38 16.62
N ASN A 210 -2.47 2.61 15.53
CA ASN A 210 -3.63 2.55 14.66
C ASN A 210 -4.88 2.01 15.37
N LYS A 211 -4.79 1.29 16.49
CA LYS A 211 -5.96 0.95 17.32
C LYS A 211 -6.72 2.19 17.77
N VAL A 212 -6.01 3.25 18.16
CA VAL A 212 -6.63 4.55 18.51
C VAL A 212 -7.35 5.13 17.29
N VAL A 213 -6.75 5.00 16.11
CA VAL A 213 -7.40 5.42 14.85
C VAL A 213 -8.65 4.58 14.58
N PHE A 214 -8.60 3.26 14.78
CA PHE A 214 -9.71 2.37 14.52
C PHE A 214 -10.93 2.63 15.42
N GLU A 215 -10.68 3.09 16.63
CA GLU A 215 -11.73 3.44 17.60
C GLU A 215 -12.27 4.86 17.40
N TYR A 216 -11.45 5.79 16.90
CA TYR A 216 -11.77 7.22 16.93
C TYR A 216 -12.09 7.84 15.57
N ALA A 217 -11.65 7.24 14.46
CA ALA A 217 -11.83 7.80 13.13
C ALA A 217 -13.27 7.67 12.62
N ASP A 218 -13.79 8.77 12.08
CA ASP A 218 -15.00 8.79 11.25
C ASP A 218 -14.70 8.32 9.83
N ALA A 219 -13.52 8.68 9.29
CA ALA A 219 -12.97 8.15 8.05
C ALA A 219 -11.45 8.29 7.98
N CYS A 220 -10.83 7.48 7.13
CA CYS A 220 -9.41 7.63 6.78
C CYS A 220 -9.25 8.04 5.31
N LEU A 221 -8.11 8.64 4.99
CA LEU A 221 -7.73 8.98 3.63
C LEU A 221 -6.32 8.45 3.38
N THR A 222 -6.09 7.87 2.21
CA THR A 222 -4.74 7.49 1.78
C THR A 222 -4.65 7.49 0.26
N CYS A 223 -3.45 7.71 -0.29
CA CYS A 223 -3.26 7.51 -1.73
C CYS A 223 -3.43 6.03 -2.09
N THR A 224 -2.62 5.16 -1.46
CA THR A 224 -2.62 3.70 -1.70
C THR A 224 -2.12 2.87 -0.50
N GLY A 225 -2.20 3.38 0.73
CA GLY A 225 -1.64 2.72 1.91
C GLY A 225 -2.43 1.51 2.40
N THR A 226 -1.77 0.62 3.16
CA THR A 226 -2.40 -0.59 3.71
C THR A 226 -3.54 -0.29 4.69
N ILE A 227 -3.64 0.95 5.17
CA ILE A 227 -4.80 1.40 5.95
C ILE A 227 -6.13 1.20 5.20
N GLY A 228 -6.11 1.24 3.86
CA GLY A 228 -7.27 0.94 3.03
C GLY A 228 -7.69 -0.53 3.05
N VAL A 229 -6.84 -1.43 3.53
CA VAL A 229 -7.17 -2.83 3.82
C VAL A 229 -7.60 -3.00 5.28
N GLU A 230 -6.91 -2.32 6.20
CA GLU A 230 -7.07 -2.53 7.65
C GLU A 230 -8.31 -1.84 8.23
N ALA A 231 -8.49 -0.54 7.96
CA ALA A 231 -9.56 0.25 8.59
C ALA A 231 -10.99 -0.22 8.21
N PRO A 232 -11.27 -0.67 6.97
CA PRO A 232 -12.57 -1.22 6.62
C PRO A 232 -12.97 -2.46 7.43
N CYS A 233 -12.01 -3.26 7.92
CA CYS A 233 -12.30 -4.42 8.79
C CYS A 233 -12.92 -4.03 10.14
N PHE A 234 -12.75 -2.76 10.54
CA PHE A 234 -13.33 -2.15 11.73
C PHE A 234 -14.57 -1.30 11.40
N GLY A 235 -15.01 -1.23 10.14
CA GLY A 235 -16.16 -0.43 9.72
C GLY A 235 -15.84 1.03 9.42
N ILE A 236 -14.55 1.40 9.32
CA ILE A 236 -14.15 2.76 8.97
C ILE A 236 -14.08 2.91 7.45
N PRO A 237 -14.82 3.87 6.86
CA PRO A 237 -14.69 4.20 5.46
C PRO A 237 -13.31 4.80 5.16
N VAL A 238 -12.71 4.41 4.03
CA VAL A 238 -11.42 4.95 3.59
C VAL A 238 -11.57 5.54 2.19
N PHE A 239 -11.15 6.80 2.02
CA PHE A 239 -11.06 7.43 0.70
C PHE A 239 -9.69 7.10 0.09
N THR A 240 -9.70 6.58 -1.14
CA THR A 240 -8.49 6.19 -1.85
C THR A 240 -8.49 6.70 -3.29
N THR A 241 -7.30 6.80 -3.86
CA THR A 241 -7.07 7.24 -5.24
C THR A 241 -6.36 6.17 -6.06
N SER A 242 -6.24 4.95 -5.53
CA SER A 242 -5.55 3.86 -6.22
C SER A 242 -6.51 2.80 -6.73
N ASN A 243 -6.17 2.14 -7.83
CA ASN A 243 -6.95 1.01 -8.35
C ASN A 243 -6.81 -0.26 -7.51
N PHE A 244 -5.88 -0.27 -6.54
CA PHE A 244 -5.55 -1.44 -5.74
C PHE A 244 -6.74 -2.01 -4.95
N LEU A 245 -7.64 -1.13 -4.51
CA LEU A 245 -8.80 -1.46 -3.68
C LEU A 245 -10.13 -1.26 -4.41
N GLU A 246 -10.09 -0.98 -5.72
CA GLU A 246 -11.29 -0.71 -6.51
C GLU A 246 -12.21 -1.94 -6.55
N THR A 247 -11.65 -3.10 -6.91
CA THR A 247 -12.42 -4.32 -7.11
C THR A 247 -12.92 -4.93 -5.80
N THR A 248 -12.34 -4.55 -4.66
CA THR A 248 -12.78 -5.04 -3.34
C THR A 248 -14.11 -4.43 -2.94
N LYS A 249 -14.43 -3.22 -3.41
CA LYS A 249 -15.60 -2.44 -2.95
C LYS A 249 -15.65 -2.27 -1.43
N THR A 250 -14.48 -2.24 -0.77
CA THR A 250 -14.35 -2.04 0.68
C THR A 250 -13.96 -0.61 1.05
N THR A 251 -13.71 0.23 0.05
CA THR A 251 -13.27 1.62 0.21
C THR A 251 -14.05 2.56 -0.70
N ILE A 252 -14.02 3.85 -0.40
CA ILE A 252 -14.52 4.93 -1.26
C ILE A 252 -13.43 5.22 -2.29
N ASN A 253 -13.39 4.39 -3.32
CA ASN A 253 -12.37 4.44 -4.35
C ASN A 253 -12.77 5.42 -5.46
N SER A 254 -11.95 6.44 -5.72
CA SER A 254 -12.21 7.40 -6.80
C SER A 254 -11.46 6.99 -8.06
N LEU A 255 -12.12 7.02 -9.22
CA LEU A 255 -11.56 6.64 -10.52
C LEU A 255 -11.14 7.84 -11.35
N THR A 256 -11.57 9.05 -10.95
CA THR A 256 -11.12 10.31 -11.52
C THR A 256 -10.81 11.35 -10.44
N ILE A 257 -10.01 12.36 -10.78
CA ILE A 257 -9.71 13.47 -9.89
C ILE A 257 -10.98 14.23 -9.48
N ASP A 258 -11.95 14.38 -10.39
CA ASP A 258 -13.20 15.08 -10.11
C ASP A 258 -14.11 14.29 -9.15
N GLU A 259 -14.17 12.96 -9.29
CA GLU A 259 -14.84 12.10 -8.30
C GLU A 259 -14.18 12.22 -6.94
N TYR A 260 -12.84 12.23 -6.88
CA TYR A 260 -12.12 12.38 -5.63
C TYR A 260 -12.43 13.72 -4.96
N LYS A 261 -12.40 14.82 -5.73
CA LYS A 261 -12.77 16.16 -5.24
C LYS A 261 -14.20 16.17 -4.68
N LYS A 262 -15.17 15.66 -5.43
CA LYS A 262 -16.58 15.60 -5.01
C LYS A 262 -16.78 14.77 -3.74
N ASN A 263 -16.04 13.67 -3.61
CA ASN A 263 -16.05 12.84 -2.41
C ASN A 263 -15.51 13.60 -1.20
N LEU A 264 -14.43 14.37 -1.35
CA LEU A 264 -13.86 15.19 -0.27
C LEU A 264 -14.72 16.42 0.07
N GLU A 265 -15.41 17.01 -0.91
CA GLU A 265 -16.35 18.11 -0.70
C GLU A 265 -17.51 17.72 0.22
N ASN A 266 -17.90 16.44 0.24
CA ASN A 266 -19.01 15.91 1.04
C ASN A 266 -18.55 14.99 2.16
N ILE A 267 -17.27 15.05 2.56
CA ILE A 267 -16.66 14.11 3.50
C ILE A 267 -17.37 14.06 4.87
N GLU A 268 -17.98 15.16 5.29
CA GLU A 268 -18.78 15.27 6.52
C GLU A 268 -20.01 14.36 6.54
N ASN A 269 -20.50 13.93 5.37
CA ASN A 269 -21.67 13.05 5.26
C ASN A 269 -21.32 11.57 5.35
N VAL A 270 -20.02 11.24 5.41
CA VAL A 270 -19.55 9.85 5.44
C VAL A 270 -20.13 9.08 6.63
N GLN A 271 -20.55 7.85 6.38
CA GLN A 271 -21.10 6.93 7.38
C GLN A 271 -20.17 5.74 7.57
N ARG A 272 -20.33 5.05 8.71
CA ARG A 272 -19.67 3.76 8.95
C ARG A 272 -20.10 2.75 7.87
N LEU A 273 -19.19 1.84 7.55
CA LEU A 273 -19.47 0.76 6.59
C LEU A 273 -20.52 -0.20 7.17
N SER A 274 -21.32 -0.80 6.31
CA SER A 274 -22.27 -1.85 6.68
C SER A 274 -21.55 -3.15 7.05
N ASP A 275 -22.24 -4.02 7.79
CA ASP A 275 -21.69 -5.31 8.22
C ASP A 275 -21.23 -6.19 7.03
N ASP A 276 -21.98 -6.19 5.92
CA ASP A 276 -21.59 -6.88 4.68
C ASP A 276 -20.26 -6.37 4.10
N VAL A 277 -20.04 -5.04 4.11
CA VAL A 277 -18.80 -4.45 3.62
C VAL A 277 -17.64 -4.75 4.58
N VAL A 278 -17.91 -4.75 5.88
CA VAL A 278 -16.94 -5.14 6.91
C VAL A 278 -16.52 -6.60 6.75
N GLU A 279 -17.47 -7.51 6.56
CA GLU A 279 -17.20 -8.94 6.34
C GLU A 279 -16.32 -9.14 5.10
N ARG A 280 -16.70 -8.51 3.98
CA ARG A 280 -15.91 -8.50 2.74
C ARG A 280 -14.50 -7.96 2.96
N ALA A 281 -14.34 -6.90 3.74
CA ALA A 281 -13.05 -6.35 4.10
C ALA A 281 -12.19 -7.33 4.91
N ARG A 282 -12.79 -8.07 5.85
CA ARG A 282 -12.08 -9.09 6.64
C ARG A 282 -11.59 -10.24 5.76
N LEU A 283 -12.42 -10.71 4.83
CA LEU A 283 -12.03 -11.71 3.85
C LEU A 283 -10.88 -11.20 2.97
N TYR A 284 -11.00 -9.98 2.46
CA TYR A 284 -9.95 -9.37 1.69
C TYR A 284 -8.67 -9.17 2.50
N PHE A 285 -8.75 -8.86 3.79
CA PHE A 285 -7.59 -8.73 4.66
C PHE A 285 -6.85 -10.06 4.80
N ILE A 286 -7.55 -11.18 5.00
CA ILE A 286 -6.92 -12.51 5.00
C ILE A 286 -6.22 -12.76 3.66
N PHE A 287 -6.90 -12.48 2.55
CA PHE A 287 -6.31 -12.61 1.22
C PHE A 287 -5.05 -11.74 1.08
N PHE A 288 -5.13 -10.47 1.44
CA PHE A 288 -4.03 -9.52 1.35
C PHE A 288 -2.83 -9.95 2.20
N ASP A 289 -3.05 -10.37 3.45
CA ASP A 289 -1.95 -10.67 4.38
C ASP A 289 -1.31 -12.05 4.11
N LYS A 290 -2.11 -13.07 3.77
CA LYS A 290 -1.62 -14.45 3.60
C LYS A 290 -1.46 -14.92 2.16
N TYR A 291 -2.27 -14.43 1.24
CA TYR A 291 -2.45 -15.04 -0.08
C TYR A 291 -2.11 -14.12 -1.26
N SER A 292 -1.96 -12.81 -1.04
CA SER A 292 -1.42 -11.86 -2.04
C SER A 292 0.03 -12.18 -2.42
N MET A 293 0.67 -13.01 -1.59
CA MET A 293 2.00 -13.53 -1.79
C MET A 293 2.02 -15.07 -1.81
N ILE A 294 2.30 -15.68 -2.97
CA ILE A 294 2.65 -17.10 -3.05
C ILE A 294 4.05 -17.26 -2.46
N ASP A 295 4.15 -17.91 -1.31
CA ASP A 295 5.39 -18.51 -0.81
C ASP A 295 5.51 -19.88 -1.48
N LEU A 296 6.52 -20.08 -2.33
CA LEU A 296 6.83 -21.42 -2.80
C LEU A 296 7.33 -22.21 -1.57
N GLU A 297 6.82 -23.43 -1.35
CA GLU A 297 7.13 -24.28 -0.18
C GLU A 297 8.64 -24.50 0.08
N ASN A 298 9.51 -24.12 -0.87
CA ASN A 298 10.94 -23.96 -0.65
C ASN A 298 11.36 -22.52 -1.00
N PRO A 299 11.96 -21.75 -0.08
CA PRO A 299 12.64 -20.52 -0.46
C PRO A 299 13.81 -20.91 -1.39
N ILE A 300 13.65 -20.64 -2.68
CA ILE A 300 14.67 -20.96 -3.69
C ILE A 300 15.97 -20.17 -3.45
N GLU A 301 15.92 -19.11 -2.61
CA GLU A 301 17.09 -18.40 -2.09
C GLU A 301 18.10 -19.34 -1.41
N ASP A 302 17.66 -20.42 -0.75
CA ASP A 302 18.56 -21.33 -0.04
C ASP A 302 19.41 -22.22 -0.97
N ILE A 303 19.05 -22.31 -2.26
CA ILE A 303 19.64 -23.29 -3.19
C ILE A 303 20.51 -22.62 -4.26
N TYR A 304 20.22 -21.36 -4.67
CA TYR A 304 20.91 -20.75 -5.80
C TYR A 304 21.35 -19.31 -5.57
N LYS A 305 22.65 -19.08 -5.73
CA LYS A 305 23.32 -17.76 -5.76
C LYS A 305 23.04 -16.94 -7.04
N TYR A 306 22.30 -17.48 -8.02
CA TYR A 306 22.10 -16.88 -9.34
C TYR A 306 20.67 -17.06 -9.87
N SER A 307 20.01 -15.94 -10.20
CA SER A 307 18.58 -15.87 -10.52
C SER A 307 18.13 -16.56 -11.81
N TYR A 308 19.00 -16.73 -12.82
CA TYR A 308 18.62 -17.36 -14.10
C TYR A 308 18.26 -18.85 -13.96
N LYS A 309 19.01 -19.62 -13.15
CA LYS A 309 18.73 -21.05 -12.92
C LYS A 309 17.45 -21.27 -12.11
N GLN A 310 17.08 -20.29 -11.28
CA GLN A 310 15.83 -20.26 -10.54
C GLN A 310 14.61 -20.15 -11.47
N TYR A 311 14.69 -19.37 -12.56
CA TYR A 311 13.60 -19.28 -13.55
C TYR A 311 13.33 -20.58 -14.31
N GLU A 312 14.39 -21.24 -14.78
CA GLU A 312 14.26 -22.48 -15.53
C GLU A 312 13.65 -23.59 -14.65
N LEU A 313 14.06 -23.67 -13.38
CA LEU A 313 13.48 -24.59 -12.39
C LEU A 313 12.01 -24.26 -12.07
N ILE A 314 11.66 -22.98 -11.87
CA ILE A 314 10.28 -22.57 -11.63
C ILE A 314 9.41 -22.98 -12.81
N ASN A 315 9.79 -22.57 -14.03
CA ASN A 315 8.99 -22.77 -15.23
C ASN A 315 8.91 -24.24 -15.67
N ASN A 316 10.01 -24.99 -15.59
CA ASN A 316 10.05 -26.37 -16.10
C ASN A 316 9.62 -27.40 -15.05
N CYS A 317 9.97 -27.20 -13.77
CA CYS A 317 9.79 -28.22 -12.73
C CYS A 317 8.66 -27.90 -11.73
N ILE A 318 8.56 -26.66 -11.26
CA ILE A 318 7.62 -26.27 -10.19
C ILE A 318 6.21 -26.04 -10.75
N LEU A 319 6.06 -25.26 -11.83
CA LEU A 319 4.74 -25.01 -12.46
C LEU A 319 4.08 -26.29 -13.02
N ASN A 320 4.89 -27.31 -13.32
CA ASN A 320 4.43 -28.58 -13.88
C ASN A 320 4.16 -29.68 -12.85
N SER A 321 4.59 -29.48 -11.59
CA SER A 321 4.37 -30.43 -10.50
C SER A 321 2.88 -30.64 -10.21
N PRO A 322 2.38 -31.90 -10.23
CA PRO A 322 0.99 -32.21 -9.86
C PRO A 322 0.63 -31.69 -8.47
N LYS A 323 1.53 -31.83 -7.49
CA LYS A 323 1.33 -31.34 -6.11
C LYS A 323 1.08 -29.83 -6.05
N ILE A 324 1.74 -29.05 -6.91
CA ILE A 324 1.58 -27.59 -6.99
C ILE A 324 0.36 -27.20 -7.80
N LYS A 325 0.05 -27.95 -8.88
CA LYS A 325 -1.13 -27.73 -9.72
C LYS A 325 -2.45 -27.79 -8.95
N ASP A 326 -2.48 -28.61 -7.90
CA ASP A 326 -3.67 -28.82 -7.07
C ASP A 326 -3.82 -27.80 -5.93
N GLN A 327 -2.77 -27.02 -5.60
CA GLN A 327 -2.83 -25.98 -4.58
C GLN A 327 -3.80 -24.85 -4.98
N ARG A 328 -4.61 -24.41 -4.02
CA ARG A 328 -5.62 -23.34 -4.22
C ARG A 328 -4.99 -22.04 -4.72
N LEU A 329 -3.87 -21.64 -4.11
CA LEU A 329 -3.07 -20.49 -4.53
C LEU A 329 -2.62 -20.57 -6.00
N PHE A 330 -2.23 -21.76 -6.45
CA PHE A 330 -1.79 -21.97 -7.83
C PHE A 330 -2.96 -21.94 -8.83
N LYS A 331 -4.14 -22.44 -8.44
CA LYS A 331 -5.38 -22.33 -9.22
C LYS A 331 -5.81 -20.87 -9.36
N ALA A 332 -5.82 -20.11 -8.27
CA ALA A 332 -6.07 -18.67 -8.26
C ALA A 332 -5.07 -17.89 -9.13
N PHE A 333 -3.79 -18.23 -9.05
CA PHE A 333 -2.74 -17.67 -9.90
C PHE A 333 -2.99 -17.91 -11.40
N LYS A 334 -3.26 -19.16 -11.80
CA LYS A 334 -3.57 -19.50 -13.20
C LYS A 334 -4.83 -18.77 -13.71
N HIS A 335 -5.86 -18.69 -12.87
CA HIS A 335 -7.09 -17.97 -13.19
C HIS A 335 -6.80 -16.47 -13.41
N SER A 336 -5.98 -15.85 -12.56
CA SER A 336 -5.55 -14.46 -12.70
C SER A 336 -4.79 -14.20 -14.00
N MET A 337 -3.86 -15.09 -14.36
CA MET A 337 -3.10 -15.01 -15.61
C MET A 337 -4.01 -15.14 -16.83
N LYS A 338 -4.98 -16.06 -16.81
CA LYS A 338 -5.91 -16.30 -17.92
C LYS A 338 -6.81 -15.08 -18.18
N ASN A 339 -7.27 -14.42 -17.12
CA ASN A 339 -8.19 -13.29 -17.21
C ASN A 339 -7.47 -11.93 -17.23
N ASN A 340 -6.15 -11.92 -17.39
CA ASN A 340 -5.31 -10.72 -17.43
C ASN A 340 -5.58 -9.77 -16.24
N TYR A 341 -5.88 -10.35 -15.07
CA TYR A 341 -6.09 -9.61 -13.83
C TYR A 341 -4.79 -8.92 -13.36
N LEU A 342 -3.68 -9.15 -14.06
CA LEU A 342 -2.56 -8.20 -14.15
C LEU A 342 -2.11 -8.04 -15.60
N TYR A 343 -1.57 -6.85 -15.90
CA TYR A 343 -0.88 -6.43 -17.13
C TYR A 343 -1.75 -5.85 -18.23
N VAL A 344 -2.22 -4.62 -18.02
CA VAL A 344 -2.22 -3.65 -19.12
C VAL A 344 -1.53 -2.40 -18.59
N TYR A 345 -0.24 -2.24 -18.93
CA TYR A 345 0.25 -0.89 -19.18
C TYR A 345 -0.69 -0.35 -20.25
N LYS A 346 -1.68 0.46 -19.89
CA LYS A 346 -2.35 1.27 -20.89
C LYS A 346 -1.24 2.14 -21.48
N THR A 347 -0.97 1.87 -22.75
CA THR A 347 -0.04 2.59 -23.63
C THR A 347 -0.15 4.08 -23.48
#